data_AF-A0A139N2Z0-F1
#
_entry.id   AF-A0A139N2Z0-F1
#
_cell.length_a   1.000
_cell.length_b   1.000
_cell.length_c   1.000
_cell.angle_alpha   90.00
_cell.angle_beta   90.00
_cell.angle_gamma   90.00
#
_symmetry.space_group_name_H-M   'P 1'
#
loop_
_entity.id
_entity.type
_entity.pdbx_description
1 polymer ?
#
loop_
_entity_poly.entity_id
_entity_poly.type
_entity_poly.pdbx_seq_one_letter_code
_entity_poly.pdbx_strand_id
1 'polypeptide(L)'
;MKKIKNYLKKYWVYFVAFLIPFLIMVIVYLSQGIYWNSDTSPLLGDGFHQYVIFDTTLRNILHGSDSLFYTFTSGLGLNFYALTSYYLGSFLSPFVYFFNLENMPDAVYLFTLIKFGLIGLTAAISLKGIFKKIPNFLILMLSTCYSLMSFATSQIEIKTWLDVFILAPLILYGLHLLLLKKNRVLYFTSLSILFIQNYYFGYMMAIFLIFGFLFKQHGILKIELKLF
;
A
#
# COMPACT_ATOMS: atom_id res chain seq x y z
N MET A 1 11.16 28.58 13.68
CA MET A 1 10.54 27.63 14.64
C MET A 1 9.00 27.73 14.76
N LYS A 2 8.37 28.92 14.90
CA LYS A 2 6.89 29.06 15.01
C LYS A 2 6.09 28.47 13.83
N LYS A 3 6.56 28.64 12.58
CA LYS A 3 5.92 28.04 11.39
C LYS A 3 5.89 26.51 11.45
N ILE A 4 7.01 25.86 11.81
CA ILE A 4 7.12 24.39 11.92
C ILE A 4 6.13 23.85 12.97
N LYS A 5 6.04 24.49 14.14
CA LYS A 5 5.06 24.12 15.18
C LYS A 5 3.61 24.20 14.69
N ASN A 6 3.26 25.21 13.89
CA ASN A 6 1.92 25.34 13.32
C ASN A 6 1.63 24.29 12.23
N TYR A 7 2.62 23.93 11.41
CA TYR A 7 2.47 22.83 10.44
C TYR A 7 2.26 21.49 11.15
N LEU A 8 3.09 21.17 12.14
CA LEU A 8 2.93 19.95 12.94
C LEU A 8 1.55 19.90 13.60
N LYS A 9 1.07 21.00 14.18
CA LYS A 9 -0.27 21.10 14.77
C LYS A 9 -1.41 20.97 13.75
N LYS A 10 -1.17 21.21 12.46
CA LYS A 10 -2.17 21.05 11.39
C LYS A 10 -2.23 19.63 10.83
N TYR A 11 -1.07 18.97 10.72
CA TYR A 11 -0.94 17.67 10.05
C TYR A 11 -0.72 16.49 11.01
N TRP A 12 -0.74 16.71 12.33
CA TRP A 12 -0.51 15.67 13.34
C TRP A 12 -1.38 14.42 13.15
N VAL A 13 -2.64 14.58 12.73
CA VAL A 13 -3.57 13.46 12.54
C VAL A 13 -3.03 12.47 11.51
N TYR A 14 -2.45 12.97 10.42
CA TYR A 14 -1.90 12.11 9.37
C TYR A 14 -0.64 11.39 9.83
N PHE A 15 0.20 12.09 10.60
CA PHE A 15 1.39 11.48 11.19
C PHE A 15 1.02 10.37 12.19
N VAL A 16 0.02 10.61 13.03
CA VAL A 16 -0.50 9.61 13.97
C VAL A 16 -1.20 8.46 13.24
N ALA A 17 -1.93 8.73 12.16
CA ALA A 17 -2.56 7.70 11.33
C ALA A 17 -1.54 6.77 10.66
N PHE A 18 -0.33 7.26 10.39
CA PHE A 18 0.79 6.43 9.97
C PHE A 18 1.39 5.64 11.14
N LEU A 19 1.69 6.33 12.25
CA LEU A 19 2.42 5.74 13.36
C LEU A 19 1.66 4.67 14.12
N ILE A 20 0.35 4.82 14.33
CA ILE A 20 -0.44 3.84 15.09
C ILE A 20 -0.35 2.43 14.46
N PRO A 21 -0.76 2.20 13.20
CA PRO A 21 -0.66 0.87 12.60
C PRO A 21 0.78 0.40 12.43
N PHE A 22 1.72 1.30 12.13
CA PHE A 22 3.16 0.97 12.09
C PHE A 22 3.63 0.37 13.42
N LEU A 23 3.35 1.05 14.54
CA LEU A 23 3.79 0.62 15.87
C LEU A 23 3.06 -0.63 16.34
N ILE A 24 1.77 -0.78 16.01
CA ILE A 24 1.04 -2.02 16.30
C ILE A 24 1.71 -3.19 15.57
N MET A 25 2.05 -3.04 14.29
CA MET A 25 2.74 -4.10 13.55
C MET A 25 4.15 -4.37 14.08
N VAL A 26 4.87 -3.35 14.56
CA VAL A 26 6.15 -3.55 15.27
C VAL A 26 5.94 -4.43 16.51
N ILE A 27 4.92 -4.12 17.34
CA ILE A 27 4.62 -4.91 18.55
C ILE A 27 4.20 -6.34 18.19
N VAL A 28 3.39 -6.50 17.13
CA VAL A 28 2.98 -7.82 16.63
C VAL A 28 4.20 -8.64 16.21
N TYR A 29 5.08 -8.09 15.37
CA TYR A 29 6.30 -8.79 14.98
C TYR A 29 7.23 -9.09 16.16
N LEU A 30 7.42 -8.14 17.07
CA LEU A 30 8.21 -8.35 18.29
C LEU A 30 7.64 -9.50 19.14
N SER A 31 6.32 -9.62 19.24
CA SER A 31 5.67 -10.73 19.96
C SER A 31 5.92 -12.10 19.34
N GLN A 32 6.26 -12.15 18.04
CA GLN A 32 6.67 -13.36 17.31
C GLN A 32 8.20 -13.53 17.25
N GLY A 33 8.96 -12.70 17.96
CA GLY A 33 10.42 -12.70 17.94
C GLY A 33 11.05 -12.09 16.68
N ILE A 34 10.24 -11.47 15.81
CA ILE A 34 10.69 -10.89 14.54
C ILE A 34 11.05 -9.41 14.76
N TYR A 35 12.30 -9.05 14.51
CA TYR A 35 12.82 -7.69 14.57
C TYR A 35 14.03 -7.55 13.64
N TRP A 36 14.63 -6.36 13.61
CA TRP A 36 15.81 -6.13 12.77
C TRP A 36 16.97 -7.05 13.16
N ASN A 37 17.53 -7.81 12.22
CA ASN A 37 18.55 -8.84 12.42
C ASN A 37 18.15 -9.97 13.40
N SER A 38 16.86 -10.30 13.54
CA SER A 38 16.45 -11.46 14.35
C SER A 38 16.66 -12.80 13.64
N ASP A 39 16.81 -13.87 14.41
CA ASP A 39 16.91 -15.24 13.87
C ASP A 39 15.61 -15.71 13.20
N THR A 40 14.46 -15.19 13.64
CA THR A 40 13.16 -15.42 13.00
C THR A 40 12.85 -14.31 12.00
N SER A 41 12.25 -14.65 10.87
CA SER A 41 12.01 -13.70 9.77
C SER A 41 10.52 -13.56 9.44
N PRO A 42 10.09 -12.46 8.80
CA PRO A 42 8.71 -12.30 8.35
C PRO A 42 8.38 -13.12 7.08
N LEU A 43 9.35 -13.88 6.56
CA LEU A 43 9.18 -14.67 5.35
C LEU A 43 8.39 -15.94 5.66
N LEU A 44 7.17 -15.99 5.17
CA LEU A 44 6.24 -17.11 5.29
C LEU A 44 5.65 -17.44 3.92
N GLY A 45 5.26 -18.69 3.70
CA GLY A 45 4.58 -19.15 2.48
C GLY A 45 5.17 -18.58 1.18
N ASP A 46 4.35 -17.87 0.42
CA ASP A 46 4.75 -17.26 -0.86
C ASP A 46 5.78 -16.13 -0.66
N GLY A 47 5.78 -15.49 0.50
CA GLY A 47 6.78 -14.50 0.91
C GLY A 47 8.20 -15.07 0.85
N PHE A 48 8.37 -16.31 1.36
CA PHE A 48 9.64 -17.03 1.36
C PHE A 48 9.95 -17.71 0.02
N HIS A 49 8.99 -18.41 -0.56
CA HIS A 49 9.23 -19.21 -1.76
C HIS A 49 9.27 -18.42 -3.05
N GLN A 50 8.79 -17.17 -3.05
CA GLN A 50 8.58 -16.42 -4.29
C GLN A 50 8.92 -14.94 -4.19
N TYR A 51 8.32 -14.19 -3.26
CA TYR A 51 8.47 -12.73 -3.24
C TYR A 51 9.88 -12.27 -2.90
N VAL A 52 10.52 -12.87 -1.88
CA VAL A 52 11.90 -12.51 -1.52
C VAL A 52 12.89 -12.85 -2.64
N ILE A 53 12.65 -13.95 -3.39
CA ILE A 53 13.50 -14.33 -4.53
C ILE A 53 13.42 -13.22 -5.58
N PHE A 54 12.23 -12.74 -5.91
CA PHE A 54 12.08 -11.63 -6.85
C PHE A 54 12.72 -10.33 -6.35
N ASP A 55 12.72 -10.06 -5.05
CA ASP A 55 13.45 -8.93 -4.48
C ASP A 55 14.95 -9.05 -4.65
N THR A 56 15.50 -10.24 -4.42
CA THR A 56 16.93 -10.50 -4.66
C THR A 56 17.29 -10.37 -6.14
N THR A 57 16.45 -10.85 -7.05
CA THR A 57 16.64 -10.67 -8.50
C THR A 57 16.57 -9.20 -8.90
N LEU A 58 15.58 -8.45 -8.39
CA LEU A 58 15.47 -7.01 -8.64
C LEU A 58 16.72 -6.28 -8.14
N ARG A 59 17.18 -6.60 -6.93
CA ARG A 59 18.42 -6.07 -6.36
C ARG A 59 19.61 -6.35 -7.27
N ASN A 60 19.77 -7.57 -7.76
CA ASN A 60 20.86 -7.95 -8.67
C ASN A 60 20.80 -7.18 -10.00
N ILE A 61 19.61 -7.01 -10.58
CA ILE A 61 19.41 -6.18 -11.78
C ILE A 61 19.83 -4.73 -11.52
N LEU A 62 19.43 -4.16 -10.38
CA LEU A 62 19.78 -2.77 -10.03
C LEU A 62 21.29 -2.59 -9.77
N HIS A 63 21.99 -3.63 -9.35
CA HIS A 63 23.46 -3.66 -9.22
C HIS A 63 24.18 -4.09 -10.52
N GLY A 64 23.43 -4.35 -11.60
CA GLY A 64 23.99 -4.70 -12.91
C GLY A 64 24.50 -6.14 -13.05
N SER A 65 24.16 -7.02 -12.10
CA SER A 65 24.60 -8.42 -12.10
C SER A 65 23.57 -9.40 -12.70
N ASP A 66 22.40 -8.91 -13.12
CA ASP A 66 21.35 -9.70 -13.78
C ASP A 66 20.58 -8.82 -14.79
N SER A 67 19.71 -9.43 -15.61
CA SER A 67 19.01 -8.77 -16.72
C SER A 67 17.50 -8.60 -16.45
N LEU A 68 16.99 -7.43 -16.81
CA LEU A 68 15.57 -7.09 -16.69
C LEU A 68 14.68 -7.81 -17.71
N PHE A 69 15.21 -8.16 -18.87
CA PHE A 69 14.41 -8.71 -19.97
C PHE A 69 14.39 -10.23 -20.02
N TYR A 70 15.39 -10.88 -19.42
CA TYR A 70 15.50 -12.34 -19.44
C TYR A 70 16.40 -12.85 -18.31
N THR A 71 15.91 -13.83 -17.55
CA THR A 71 16.70 -14.51 -16.51
C THR A 71 16.66 -16.03 -16.71
N PHE A 72 17.79 -16.70 -16.48
CA PHE A 72 17.93 -18.16 -16.56
C PHE A 72 17.66 -18.87 -15.22
N THR A 73 17.33 -18.13 -14.16
CA THR A 73 17.21 -18.70 -12.81
C THR A 73 15.93 -19.52 -12.60
N SER A 74 15.05 -19.62 -13.60
CA SER A 74 13.81 -20.40 -13.55
C SER A 74 13.53 -21.15 -14.86
N GLY A 75 13.57 -22.48 -14.83
CA GLY A 75 13.16 -23.35 -15.95
C GLY A 75 13.90 -23.06 -17.27
N LEU A 76 13.14 -22.83 -18.35
CA LEU A 76 13.65 -22.45 -19.68
C LEU A 76 13.95 -20.95 -19.82
N GLY A 77 14.00 -20.25 -18.70
CA GLY A 77 14.16 -18.81 -18.59
C GLY A 77 12.85 -18.03 -18.68
N LEU A 78 12.82 -16.86 -18.04
CA LEU A 78 11.63 -16.02 -17.88
C LEU A 78 11.93 -14.55 -18.17
N ASN A 79 10.91 -13.83 -18.65
CA ASN A 79 10.98 -12.37 -18.79
C ASN A 79 10.67 -11.71 -17.43
N PHE A 80 11.70 -11.18 -16.79
CA PHE A 80 11.57 -10.58 -15.45
C PHE A 80 10.67 -9.33 -15.46
N TYR A 81 10.73 -8.50 -16.50
CA TYR A 81 9.85 -7.34 -16.66
C TYR A 81 8.37 -7.72 -16.62
N ALA A 82 7.96 -8.77 -17.32
CA ALA A 82 6.58 -9.26 -17.28
C ALA A 82 6.18 -9.71 -15.86
N LEU A 83 7.06 -10.43 -15.16
CA LEU A 83 6.84 -10.86 -13.77
C LEU A 83 6.71 -9.68 -12.80
N THR A 84 7.48 -8.61 -13.02
CA THR A 84 7.46 -7.45 -12.11
C THR A 84 6.10 -6.77 -12.02
N SER A 85 5.30 -6.82 -13.10
CA SER A 85 3.97 -6.21 -13.18
C SER A 85 2.93 -6.80 -12.21
N TYR A 86 3.22 -7.97 -11.63
CA TYR A 86 2.35 -8.63 -10.65
C TYR A 86 3.06 -8.87 -9.31
N TYR A 87 4.35 -9.24 -9.34
CA TYR A 87 5.07 -9.67 -8.14
C TYR A 87 5.95 -8.59 -7.49
N LEU A 88 6.31 -7.52 -8.23
CA LEU A 88 7.21 -6.47 -7.72
C LEU A 88 6.65 -5.06 -7.86
N GLY A 89 5.43 -4.89 -8.35
CA GLY A 89 4.83 -3.57 -8.48
C GLY A 89 4.56 -2.92 -7.13
N SER A 90 5.50 -2.09 -6.69
CA SER A 90 5.41 -1.28 -5.47
C SER A 90 6.36 -0.10 -5.57
N PHE A 91 5.98 1.03 -4.94
CA PHE A 91 6.88 2.18 -4.79
C PHE A 91 8.10 1.87 -3.92
N LEU A 92 8.01 0.84 -3.07
CA LEU A 92 9.08 0.45 -2.18
C LEU A 92 10.07 -0.52 -2.82
N SER A 93 9.70 -1.20 -3.91
CA SER A 93 10.55 -2.21 -4.54
C SER A 93 11.94 -1.70 -4.95
N PRO A 94 12.11 -0.49 -5.54
CA PRO A 94 13.46 -0.01 -5.89
C PRO A 94 14.41 0.14 -4.69
N PHE A 95 13.88 0.28 -3.46
CA PHE A 95 14.71 0.44 -2.26
C PHE A 95 15.38 -0.86 -1.82
N VAL A 96 15.04 -2.01 -2.40
CA VAL A 96 15.82 -3.26 -2.22
C VAL A 96 17.28 -3.10 -2.65
N TYR A 97 17.58 -2.09 -3.47
CA TYR A 97 18.94 -1.71 -3.86
C TYR A 97 19.89 -1.54 -2.66
N PHE A 98 19.39 -0.99 -1.55
CA PHE A 98 20.18 -0.72 -0.35
C PHE A 98 20.41 -1.95 0.53
N PHE A 99 19.88 -3.10 0.13
CA PHE A 99 19.99 -4.37 0.84
C PHE A 99 20.85 -5.37 0.05
N ASN A 100 21.39 -6.32 0.79
CA ASN A 100 22.14 -7.47 0.31
C ASN A 100 21.30 -8.74 0.45
N LEU A 101 21.84 -9.87 -0.03
CA LEU A 101 21.11 -11.14 0.02
C LEU A 101 20.83 -11.59 1.47
N GLU A 102 21.77 -11.35 2.38
CA GLU A 102 21.67 -11.78 3.79
C GLU A 102 20.61 -10.99 4.59
N ASN A 103 20.47 -9.68 4.34
CA ASN A 103 19.53 -8.81 5.06
C ASN A 103 18.25 -8.51 4.26
N MET A 104 17.99 -9.25 3.18
CA MET A 104 16.73 -9.13 2.44
C MET A 104 15.48 -9.40 3.31
N PRO A 105 15.51 -10.33 4.29
CA PRO A 105 14.40 -10.48 5.23
C PRO A 105 14.12 -9.21 6.04
N ASP A 106 15.15 -8.44 6.42
CA ASP A 106 15.00 -7.15 7.11
C ASP A 106 14.36 -6.09 6.20
N ALA A 107 14.66 -6.14 4.90
CA ALA A 107 14.00 -5.29 3.90
C ALA A 107 12.49 -5.56 3.88
N VAL A 108 12.10 -6.85 3.83
CA VAL A 108 10.70 -7.28 3.85
C VAL A 108 10.02 -6.85 5.15
N TYR A 109 10.67 -7.04 6.29
CA TYR A 109 10.20 -6.55 7.59
C TYR A 109 9.92 -5.04 7.55
N LEU A 110 10.91 -4.23 7.17
CA LEU A 110 10.80 -2.78 7.16
C LEU A 110 9.73 -2.28 6.20
N PHE A 111 9.71 -2.80 4.98
CA PHE A 111 8.73 -2.38 3.98
C PHE A 111 7.32 -2.77 4.39
N THR A 112 7.12 -3.92 5.02
CA THR A 112 5.82 -4.31 5.53
C THR A 112 5.31 -3.30 6.58
N LEU A 113 6.15 -2.95 7.56
CA LEU A 113 5.81 -1.93 8.56
C LEU A 113 5.44 -0.58 7.94
N ILE A 114 6.27 -0.11 7.00
CA ILE A 114 6.03 1.14 6.27
C ILE A 114 4.71 1.06 5.50
N LYS A 115 4.41 -0.06 4.83
CA LYS A 115 3.15 -0.22 4.09
C LYS A 115 1.94 -0.12 4.99
N PHE A 116 1.91 -0.80 6.15
CA PHE A 116 0.82 -0.64 7.11
C PHE A 116 0.68 0.83 7.56
N GLY A 117 1.79 1.50 7.85
CA GLY A 117 1.77 2.94 8.12
C GLY A 117 1.16 3.76 6.96
N LEU A 118 1.56 3.49 5.72
CA LEU A 118 1.05 4.18 4.54
C LEU A 118 -0.43 3.91 4.28
N ILE A 119 -0.91 2.69 4.52
CA ILE A 119 -2.34 2.33 4.41
C ILE A 119 -3.16 3.18 5.39
N GLY A 120 -2.72 3.27 6.65
CA GLY A 120 -3.36 4.13 7.66
C GLY A 120 -3.34 5.61 7.26
N LEU A 121 -2.19 6.08 6.76
CA LEU A 121 -2.03 7.46 6.29
C LEU A 121 -3.00 7.81 5.15
N THR A 122 -3.04 7.00 4.08
CA THR A 122 -3.88 7.29 2.91
C THR A 122 -5.36 7.14 3.23
N ALA A 123 -5.72 6.20 4.11
CA ALA A 123 -7.08 6.09 4.66
C ALA A 123 -7.47 7.37 5.42
N ALA A 124 -6.62 7.89 6.30
CA ALA A 124 -6.91 9.13 7.02
C ALA A 124 -7.01 10.35 6.09
N ILE A 125 -6.15 10.45 5.06
CA ILE A 125 -6.23 11.49 4.03
C ILE A 125 -7.59 11.43 3.30
N SER A 126 -7.99 10.23 2.87
CA SER A 126 -9.24 10.00 2.16
C SER A 126 -10.46 10.32 3.03
N LEU A 127 -10.51 9.77 4.25
CA LEU A 127 -11.61 10.00 5.20
C LEU A 127 -11.77 11.48 5.53
N LYS A 128 -10.67 12.19 5.81
CA LYS A 128 -10.72 13.62 6.13
C LYS A 128 -11.07 14.49 4.93
N GLY A 129 -10.66 14.07 3.73
CA GLY A 129 -10.95 14.75 2.48
C GLY A 129 -12.40 14.60 2.04
N ILE A 130 -12.98 13.41 2.22
CA ILE A 130 -14.37 13.10 1.87
C ILE A 130 -15.32 13.62 2.96
N PHE A 131 -15.01 13.40 4.25
CA PHE A 131 -15.91 13.70 5.36
C PHE A 131 -15.38 14.84 6.24
N LYS A 132 -15.80 16.06 5.93
CA LYS A 132 -15.27 17.28 6.59
C LYS A 132 -15.63 17.44 8.06
N LYS A 133 -16.72 16.81 8.52
CA LYS A 133 -17.28 17.00 9.88
C LYS A 133 -16.90 15.89 10.86
N ILE A 134 -16.10 14.90 10.44
CA ILE A 134 -15.74 13.78 11.32
C ILE A 134 -14.65 14.21 12.31
N PRO A 135 -14.80 13.92 13.61
CA PRO A 135 -13.77 14.23 14.60
C PRO A 135 -12.48 13.44 14.33
N ASN A 136 -11.32 14.06 14.60
CA ASN A 136 -10.02 13.45 14.30
C ASN A 136 -9.83 12.09 14.98
N PHE A 137 -10.39 11.87 16.18
CA PHE A 137 -10.33 10.59 16.87
C PHE A 137 -10.99 9.46 16.05
N LEU A 138 -12.17 9.71 15.47
CA LEU A 138 -12.85 8.71 14.64
C LEU A 138 -12.09 8.47 13.33
N ILE A 139 -11.46 9.50 12.76
CA ILE A 139 -10.59 9.33 11.58
C ILE A 139 -9.43 8.39 11.90
N LEU A 140 -8.75 8.59 13.04
CA LEU A 140 -7.65 7.73 13.48
C LEU A 140 -8.10 6.29 13.74
N MET A 141 -9.25 6.12 14.40
CA MET A 141 -9.82 4.80 14.65
C MET A 141 -10.13 4.06 13.35
N LEU A 142 -10.87 4.70 12.44
CA LEU A 142 -11.26 4.10 11.15
C LEU A 142 -10.06 3.82 10.25
N SER A 143 -9.08 4.74 10.18
CA SER A 143 -7.86 4.51 9.40
C SER A 143 -7.02 3.37 9.96
N THR A 144 -6.97 3.23 11.29
CA THR A 144 -6.28 2.12 11.95
C THR A 144 -6.99 0.80 11.69
N CYS A 145 -8.32 0.75 11.83
CA CYS A 145 -9.12 -0.45 11.51
C CYS A 145 -8.98 -0.86 10.05
N TYR A 146 -8.95 0.09 9.12
CA TYR A 146 -8.71 -0.18 7.70
C TYR A 146 -7.30 -0.74 7.48
N SER A 147 -6.28 -0.10 8.08
CA SER A 147 -4.91 -0.57 7.95
C SER A 147 -4.69 -1.97 8.50
N LEU A 148 -5.33 -2.31 9.63
CA LEU A 148 -5.20 -3.59 10.31
C LEU A 148 -6.38 -4.53 10.02
N MET A 149 -7.06 -4.36 8.88
CA MET A 149 -8.17 -5.23 8.53
C MET A 149 -7.69 -6.68 8.36
N SER A 150 -8.55 -7.64 8.72
CA SER A 150 -8.22 -9.07 8.71
C SER A 150 -7.57 -9.54 7.39
N PHE A 151 -8.09 -9.07 6.25
CA PHE A 151 -7.53 -9.40 4.95
C PHE A 151 -6.07 -8.94 4.81
N ALA A 152 -5.77 -7.68 5.11
CA ALA A 152 -4.41 -7.13 5.01
C ALA A 152 -3.42 -7.84 5.95
N THR A 153 -3.86 -8.19 7.16
CA THR A 153 -3.02 -8.92 8.12
C THR A 153 -2.84 -10.40 7.73
N SER A 154 -3.86 -11.04 7.16
CA SER A 154 -3.78 -12.45 6.73
C SER A 154 -2.94 -12.65 5.48
N GLN A 155 -2.89 -11.63 4.60
CA GLN A 155 -2.19 -11.68 3.30
C GLN A 155 -0.85 -10.92 3.37
N ILE A 156 -0.25 -10.82 4.56
CA ILE A 156 0.97 -10.04 4.80
C ILE A 156 2.16 -10.54 3.99
N GLU A 157 2.19 -11.85 3.72
CA GLU A 157 3.16 -12.55 2.88
C GLU A 157 3.08 -12.10 1.40
N ILE A 158 1.91 -11.63 0.96
CA ILE A 158 1.67 -11.12 -0.40
C ILE A 158 1.85 -9.61 -0.44
N LYS A 159 3.11 -9.17 -0.39
CA LYS A 159 3.45 -7.76 -0.17
C LYS A 159 2.88 -6.78 -1.21
N THR A 160 2.65 -7.19 -2.47
CA THR A 160 2.12 -6.28 -3.52
C THR A 160 0.64 -5.96 -3.31
N TRP A 161 -0.09 -6.81 -2.60
CA TRP A 161 -1.49 -6.55 -2.27
C TRP A 161 -1.62 -5.42 -1.24
N LEU A 162 -0.61 -5.24 -0.38
CA LEU A 162 -0.58 -4.12 0.57
C LEU A 162 -0.53 -2.75 -0.16
N ASP A 163 0.14 -2.65 -1.31
CA ASP A 163 0.16 -1.42 -2.12
C ASP A 163 -1.23 -1.05 -2.65
N VAL A 164 -2.06 -2.05 -2.95
CA VAL A 164 -3.46 -1.84 -3.35
C VAL A 164 -4.22 -1.11 -2.25
N PHE A 165 -4.02 -1.49 -0.99
CA PHE A 165 -4.66 -0.85 0.16
C PHE A 165 -4.09 0.55 0.46
N ILE A 166 -2.86 0.85 0.04
CA ILE A 166 -2.34 2.22 0.07
C ILE A 166 -3.08 3.09 -0.94
N LEU A 167 -3.29 2.58 -2.17
CA LEU A 167 -3.86 3.35 -3.28
C LEU A 167 -5.38 3.45 -3.26
N ALA A 168 -6.10 2.41 -2.82
CA ALA A 168 -7.56 2.36 -2.86
C ALA A 168 -8.23 3.57 -2.18
N PRO A 169 -7.82 4.02 -0.97
CA PRO A 169 -8.38 5.23 -0.37
C PRO A 169 -8.16 6.50 -1.21
N LEU A 170 -6.99 6.62 -1.87
CA LEU A 170 -6.68 7.76 -2.74
C LEU A 170 -7.51 7.74 -4.02
N ILE A 171 -7.77 6.56 -4.59
CA ILE A 171 -8.65 6.40 -5.75
C ILE A 171 -10.08 6.85 -5.41
N LEU A 172 -10.61 6.41 -4.26
CA LEU A 172 -11.94 6.82 -3.81
C LEU A 172 -12.02 8.32 -3.51
N TYR A 173 -10.99 8.89 -2.90
CA TYR A 173 -10.93 10.33 -2.66
C TYR A 173 -10.80 11.12 -3.98
N GLY A 174 -9.99 10.63 -4.91
CA GLY A 174 -9.86 11.18 -6.25
C GLY A 174 -11.19 11.18 -6.99
N LEU A 175 -11.93 10.06 -6.93
CA LEU A 175 -13.27 9.96 -7.52
C LEU A 175 -14.22 10.97 -6.89
N HIS A 176 -14.18 11.11 -5.57
CA HIS A 176 -14.99 12.10 -4.85
C HIS A 176 -14.68 13.54 -5.34
N LEU A 177 -13.40 13.89 -5.48
CA LEU A 177 -12.98 15.20 -6.02
C LEU A 177 -13.36 15.40 -7.48
N LEU A 178 -13.32 14.34 -8.30
CA LEU A 178 -13.74 14.36 -9.69
C LEU A 178 -15.23 14.66 -9.81
N LEU A 179 -16.06 13.98 -8.99
CA LEU A 179 -17.51 14.21 -8.95
C LEU A 179 -17.87 15.62 -8.47
N LEU A 180 -17.07 16.19 -7.57
CA LEU A 180 -17.21 17.60 -7.14
C LEU A 180 -16.64 18.62 -8.14
N LYS A 181 -16.12 18.17 -9.30
CA LYS A 181 -15.43 19.00 -10.31
C LYS A 181 -14.25 19.82 -9.76
N LYS A 182 -13.60 19.34 -8.70
CA LYS A 182 -12.48 20.06 -8.04
C LYS A 182 -11.11 19.62 -8.52
N ASN A 183 -10.90 18.32 -8.68
CA ASN A 183 -9.62 17.79 -9.11
C ASN A 183 -9.81 16.41 -9.75
N ARG A 184 -9.33 16.26 -10.99
CA ARG A 184 -9.34 14.99 -11.73
C ARG A 184 -8.02 14.23 -11.65
N VAL A 185 -6.91 14.92 -11.36
CA VAL A 185 -5.55 14.36 -11.44
C VAL A 185 -5.38 13.24 -10.43
N LEU A 186 -5.83 13.43 -9.18
CA LEU A 186 -5.69 12.41 -8.14
C LEU A 186 -6.35 11.09 -8.53
N TYR A 187 -7.55 11.13 -9.12
CA TYR A 187 -8.26 9.93 -9.57
C TYR A 187 -7.47 9.17 -10.64
N PHE A 188 -7.15 9.84 -11.75
CA PHE A 188 -6.49 9.20 -12.87
C PHE A 188 -5.08 8.71 -12.50
N THR A 189 -4.31 9.51 -11.77
CA THR A 189 -2.96 9.12 -11.36
C THR A 189 -2.97 7.93 -10.40
N SER A 190 -3.78 7.95 -9.35
CA SER A 190 -3.83 6.83 -8.39
C SER A 190 -4.35 5.54 -9.02
N LEU A 191 -5.35 5.63 -9.92
CA LEU A 191 -5.86 4.46 -10.63
C LEU A 191 -4.84 3.91 -11.64
N SER A 192 -4.18 4.77 -12.42
CA SER A 192 -3.13 4.34 -13.37
C SER A 192 -1.96 3.69 -12.65
N ILE A 193 -1.53 4.25 -11.52
CA ILE A 193 -0.48 3.65 -10.69
C ILE A 193 -0.92 2.26 -10.21
N LEU A 194 -2.18 2.09 -9.77
CA LEU A 194 -2.66 0.78 -9.34
C LEU A 194 -2.58 -0.25 -10.48
N PHE A 195 -2.95 0.13 -11.71
CA PHE A 195 -2.81 -0.76 -12.88
C PHE A 195 -1.36 -1.13 -13.17
N ILE A 196 -0.42 -0.20 -13.01
CA ILE A 196 1.01 -0.43 -13.20
C ILE A 196 1.57 -1.36 -12.12
N GLN A 197 1.15 -1.17 -10.86
CA GLN A 197 1.65 -1.96 -9.73
C GLN A 197 1.01 -3.33 -9.63
N ASN A 198 -0.27 -3.43 -9.94
CA ASN A 198 -1.01 -4.67 -9.86
C ASN A 198 -2.21 -4.63 -10.82
N TYR A 199 -2.01 -5.11 -12.05
CA TYR A 199 -3.06 -5.08 -13.07
C TYR A 199 -4.33 -5.80 -12.60
N TYR A 200 -4.19 -6.91 -11.85
CA TYR A 200 -5.31 -7.71 -11.35
C TYR A 200 -6.20 -6.87 -10.42
N PHE A 201 -5.62 -6.25 -9.39
CA PHE A 201 -6.38 -5.37 -8.50
C PHE A 201 -6.80 -4.06 -9.15
N GLY A 202 -6.06 -3.58 -10.16
CA GLY A 202 -6.49 -2.46 -11.01
C GLY A 202 -7.82 -2.76 -11.70
N TYR A 203 -7.94 -3.94 -12.32
CA TYR A 203 -9.20 -4.39 -12.93
C TYR A 203 -10.31 -4.55 -11.88
N MET A 204 -10.04 -5.19 -10.75
CA MET A 204 -11.04 -5.35 -9.68
C MET A 204 -11.52 -4.01 -9.14
N MET A 205 -10.62 -3.03 -8.97
CA MET A 205 -10.96 -1.69 -8.53
C MET A 205 -11.80 -0.94 -9.58
N ALA A 206 -11.47 -1.07 -10.87
CA ALA A 206 -12.27 -0.47 -11.95
C ALA A 206 -13.70 -1.02 -11.98
N ILE A 207 -13.86 -2.34 -11.84
CA ILE A 207 -15.16 -3.01 -11.76
C ILE A 207 -15.94 -2.50 -10.53
N PHE A 208 -15.29 -2.45 -9.36
CA PHE A 208 -15.87 -1.90 -8.13
C PHE A 208 -16.38 -0.46 -8.33
N LEU A 209 -15.60 0.40 -8.99
CA LEU A 209 -15.97 1.79 -9.27
C LEU A 209 -17.18 1.89 -10.23
N ILE A 210 -17.23 1.06 -11.27
CA ILE A 210 -18.36 1.00 -12.21
C ILE A 210 -19.64 0.61 -11.48
N PHE A 211 -19.61 -0.47 -10.69
CA PHE A 211 -20.77 -0.89 -9.90
C PHE A 211 -21.17 0.17 -8.88
N GLY A 212 -20.21 0.78 -8.18
CA GLY A 212 -20.46 1.87 -7.24
C GLY A 212 -21.17 3.06 -7.90
N PHE A 213 -20.81 3.38 -9.14
CA PHE A 213 -21.47 4.41 -9.93
C PHE A 213 -22.90 4.02 -10.35
N LEU A 214 -23.09 2.79 -10.84
CA LEU A 214 -24.40 2.29 -11.27
C LEU A 214 -25.40 2.19 -10.10
N PHE A 215 -24.98 1.68 -8.95
CA PHE A 215 -25.84 1.58 -7.76
C PHE A 215 -26.24 2.95 -7.22
N LYS A 216 -25.36 3.95 -7.34
CA LYS A 216 -25.68 5.34 -7.01
C LYS A 216 -26.77 5.89 -7.94
N GLN A 217 -26.67 5.63 -9.24
CA GLN A 217 -27.64 6.13 -10.22
C GLN A 217 -29.05 5.54 -10.00
N HIS A 218 -29.13 4.27 -9.59
CA HIS A 218 -30.39 3.57 -9.32
C HIS A 218 -30.95 3.81 -7.91
N GLY A 219 -30.29 4.65 -7.09
CA GLY A 219 -30.75 4.99 -5.74
C GLY A 219 -30.69 3.84 -4.73
N ILE A 220 -30.12 2.69 -5.09
CA ILE A 220 -29.95 1.50 -4.23
C ILE A 220 -28.92 1.82 -3.13
N LEU A 221 -27.80 2.41 -3.54
CA LEU A 221 -26.89 3.08 -2.61
C LEU A 221 -27.41 4.52 -2.43
N LYS A 222 -28.32 4.71 -1.47
CA LYS A 222 -28.55 6.03 -0.84
C LYS A 222 -27.32 6.42 -0.01
N ILE A 223 -26.15 6.44 -0.64
CA ILE A 223 -25.09 7.34 -0.17
C ILE A 223 -25.60 8.72 -0.58
N GLU A 224 -26.39 9.33 0.30
CA GLU A 224 -26.85 10.70 0.15
C GLU A 224 -25.63 11.63 0.15
N LEU A 225 -25.05 11.85 -1.02
CA LEU A 225 -24.21 13.01 -1.29
C LEU A 225 -25.05 14.31 -1.34
N LYS A 226 -26.27 14.31 -0.79
CA LYS A 226 -27.14 15.49 -0.65
C LYS A 226 -26.85 16.32 0.61
N LEU A 227 -26.10 15.81 1.57
CA LEU A 227 -25.68 16.54 2.77
C LEU A 227 -24.33 16.02 3.26
N PHE A 228 -23.26 16.55 2.68
CA PHE A 228 -21.95 16.74 3.32
C PHE A 228 -21.42 18.13 2.99
#